data_AF-A0A350QV15-F1
#
_entry.id   AF-A0A350QV15-F1
#
_cell.length_a   1.000
_cell.length_b   1.000
_cell.length_c   1.000
_cell.angle_alpha   90.00
_cell.angle_beta   90.00
_cell.angle_gamma   90.00
#
_symmetry.space_group_name_H-M   'P 1'
#
loop_
_entity.id
_entity.type
_entity.pdbx_description
1 polymer ?
#
loop_
_entity_poly.entity_id
_entity_poly.type
_entity_poly.pdbx_seq_one_letter_code
_entity_poly.pdbx_strand_id
1 'polypeptide(L)'
;MPSHAGSGPSKVITFLLKKEDLALLDELVSSFPPEVNRSDVIREMIVPYLHALRLAKQGNEWEHALENVKGLAHLRSVVKRTKNDSALAFSFSI
;
A
#
# COMPACT_ATOMS: atom_id res chain seq x y z
N MET A 1 -5.26 26.50 3.62
CA MET A 1 -5.97 25.24 3.28
C MET A 1 -5.03 24.40 2.43
N PRO A 2 -4.64 23.18 2.80
CA PRO A 2 -3.89 22.33 1.90
C PRO A 2 -4.84 21.59 0.95
N SER A 3 -4.47 21.62 -0.33
CA SER A 3 -5.19 21.13 -1.50
C SER A 3 -5.30 19.61 -1.56
N HIS A 4 -6.53 19.08 -1.56
CA HIS A 4 -6.86 17.71 -1.98
C HIS A 4 -6.83 17.60 -3.51
N ALA A 5 -5.64 17.53 -4.10
CA ALA A 5 -5.50 17.12 -5.49
C ALA A 5 -5.40 15.59 -5.55
N GLY A 6 -6.50 14.91 -5.90
CA GLY A 6 -6.41 13.57 -6.52
C GLY A 6 -7.14 12.38 -5.89
N SER A 7 -8.10 12.55 -4.97
CA SER A 7 -8.90 11.41 -4.48
C SER A 7 -10.32 11.47 -5.03
N GLY A 8 -10.63 10.63 -6.03
CA GLY A 8 -12.02 10.27 -6.31
C GLY A 8 -12.69 9.68 -5.06
N PRO A 9 -14.03 9.50 -5.04
CA PRO A 9 -14.73 9.10 -3.83
C PRO A 9 -14.12 7.80 -3.26
N SER A 10 -13.50 7.91 -2.09
CA SER A 10 -12.99 6.75 -1.35
C SER A 10 -14.18 5.86 -0.99
N LYS A 11 -14.15 4.61 -1.45
CA LYS A 11 -15.16 3.60 -1.11
C LYS A 11 -14.55 2.61 -0.13
N VAL A 12 -15.26 2.36 0.96
CA VAL A 12 -14.94 1.29 1.91
C VAL A 12 -15.53 -0.01 1.37
N ILE A 13 -14.71 -1.05 1.31
CA ILE A 13 -15.11 -2.40 0.93
C ILE A 13 -14.88 -3.31 2.13
N THR A 14 -15.91 -4.05 2.53
CA THR A 14 -15.84 -5.01 3.63
C THR A 14 -15.61 -6.41 3.09
N PHE A 15 -14.63 -7.11 3.65
CA PHE A 15 -14.32 -8.50 3.31
C PHE A 15 -14.59 -9.39 4.53
N LEU A 16 -15.13 -10.59 4.28
CA LEU A 16 -15.13 -11.66 5.27
C LEU A 16 -13.90 -12.52 5.03
N LEU A 17 -13.07 -12.65 6.06
CA LEU A 17 -11.87 -13.48 6.05
C LEU A 17 -12.00 -14.58 7.10
N LYS A 18 -11.31 -15.70 6.86
CA LYS A 18 -11.16 -16.70 7.92
C LYS A 18 -10.29 -16.12 9.03
N LYS A 19 -10.46 -16.65 10.25
CA LYS A 19 -9.67 -16.23 11.41
C LYS A 19 -8.16 -16.38 11.19
N GLU A 20 -7.75 -17.47 10.53
CA GLU A 20 -6.35 -17.75 10.18
C GLU A 20 -5.76 -16.70 9.23
N ASP A 21 -6.49 -16.33 8.17
CA ASP A 21 -6.05 -15.32 7.21
C ASP A 21 -5.96 -13.93 7.86
N LEU A 22 -6.89 -13.61 8.76
CA LEU A 22 -6.85 -12.36 9.52
C LEU A 22 -5.63 -12.29 10.44
N ALA A 23 -5.26 -13.41 11.08
CA ALA A 23 -4.08 -13.47 11.93
C ALA A 23 -2.79 -13.28 11.12
N LEU A 24 -2.69 -13.88 9.93
CA LEU A 24 -1.57 -13.68 9.01
C LEU A 24 -1.45 -12.21 8.57
N LEU A 25 -2.60 -11.57 8.29
CA LEU A 25 -2.61 -10.14 7.96
C LEU A 25 -2.15 -9.28 9.14
N ASP A 26 -2.56 -9.60 10.36
CA ASP A 26 -2.16 -8.90 11.57
C ASP A 26 -0.65 -9.02 11.85
N GLU A 27 -0.11 -10.23 11.70
CA GLU A 27 1.33 -10.47 11.78
C GLU A 27 2.07 -9.63 10.74
N LEU A 28 1.59 -9.61 9.49
CA LEU A 28 2.20 -8.80 8.44
C LEU A 28 2.19 -7.31 8.78
N VAL A 29 1.04 -6.77 9.21
CA VAL A 29 0.89 -5.37 9.61
C VAL A 29 1.83 -5.02 10.77
N SER A 30 2.01 -5.93 11.74
CA SER A 30 2.91 -5.72 12.88
C SER A 30 4.38 -5.53 12.48
N SER A 31 4.76 -5.97 11.26
CA SER A 31 6.11 -5.76 10.70
C SER A 31 6.33 -4.35 10.11
N PHE A 32 5.30 -3.51 10.14
CA PHE A 32 5.33 -2.12 9.71
C PHE A 32 5.22 -1.17 10.91
N PRO A 33 5.61 0.11 10.74
CA PRO A 33 5.41 1.12 11.77
C PRO A 33 3.93 1.28 12.18
N PRO A 34 3.65 1.75 13.41
CA PRO A 34 2.30 1.82 13.97
C PRO A 34 1.29 2.64 13.16
N GLU A 35 1.77 3.53 12.29
CA GLU A 35 0.94 4.39 11.43
C GLU A 35 0.36 3.63 10.23
N VAL A 36 0.89 2.45 9.89
CA VAL A 36 0.41 1.60 8.79
C VAL A 36 -0.69 0.68 9.30
N ASN A 37 -1.84 0.68 8.63
CA ASN A 37 -2.96 -0.18 8.98
C ASN A 37 -3.18 -1.31 7.94
N ARG A 38 -4.10 -2.24 8.26
CA ARG A 38 -4.51 -3.35 7.38
C ARG A 38 -4.91 -2.89 5.97
N SER A 39 -5.63 -1.77 5.85
CA SER A 39 -6.09 -1.26 4.56
C SER A 39 -4.93 -0.77 3.70
N ASP A 40 -3.88 -0.19 4.29
CA ASP A 40 -2.68 0.23 3.55
C ASP A 40 -1.92 -0.98 3.01
N VAL A 41 -1.73 -2.01 3.83
CA VAL A 41 -1.11 -3.27 3.43
C VAL A 41 -1.91 -3.95 2.31
N ILE A 42 -3.23 -4.12 2.49
CA ILE A 42 -4.10 -4.74 1.48
C ILE A 42 -4.07 -3.95 0.16
N ARG A 43 -4.16 -2.61 0.22
CA ARG A 43 -4.14 -1.76 -0.97
C ARG A 43 -2.88 -2.01 -1.79
N GLU A 44 -1.72 -2.04 -1.13
CA GLU A 44 -0.44 -2.27 -1.79
C GLU A 44 -0.30 -3.71 -2.32
N MET A 45 -0.86 -4.71 -1.63
CA MET A 45 -0.88 -6.09 -2.11
C MET A 45 -1.77 -6.29 -3.34
N ILE A 46 -2.84 -5.50 -3.49
CA ILE A 46 -3.78 -5.60 -4.62
C ILE A 46 -3.25 -4.90 -5.89
N VAL A 47 -2.38 -3.89 -5.75
CA VAL A 47 -1.87 -3.09 -6.88
C VAL A 47 -1.29 -3.92 -8.03
N PRO A 48 -0.44 -4.93 -7.81
CA PRO A 48 0.07 -5.79 -8.88
C PRO A 48 -1.02 -6.49 -9.68
N TYR A 49 -2.06 -7.00 -9.01
CA TYR A 49 -3.20 -7.65 -9.65
C TYR A 49 -4.03 -6.68 -10.50
N LEU A 50 -4.23 -5.45 -10.02
CA LEU A 50 -4.90 -4.41 -10.82
C LEU A 50 -4.07 -4.00 -12.04
N HIS A 51 -2.74 -3.97 -11.91
CA HIS A 51 -1.86 -3.68 -13.03
C HIS A 51 -1.88 -4.81 -14.07
N ALA A 52 -1.75 -6.06 -13.63
CA ALA A 52 -1.87 -7.24 -14.49
C ALA A 52 -3.21 -7.27 -15.22
N LEU A 53 -4.32 -6.99 -14.52
CA LEU A 53 -5.65 -6.91 -15.13
C LEU A 53 -5.72 -5.83 -16.23
N ARG A 54 -5.10 -4.66 -16.03
CA ARG A 54 -5.07 -3.60 -17.05
C ARG A 54 -4.28 -4.03 -18.29
N LEU A 55 -3.13 -4.69 -18.10
CA LEU A 55 -2.31 -5.21 -19.19
C LEU A 55 -3.04 -6.31 -19.97
N ALA A 56 -3.66 -7.26 -19.27
CA ALA A 56 -4.44 -8.33 -19.88
C ALA A 56 -5.59 -7.77 -20.73
N LYS A 57 -6.30 -6.74 -20.24
CA LYS A 57 -7.37 -6.06 -21.00
C LYS A 57 -6.87 -5.36 -22.27
N GLN A 58 -5.58 -5.05 -22.36
CA GLN A 58 -4.96 -4.41 -23.53
C GLN A 58 -4.32 -5.43 -24.48
N GLY A 59 -4.38 -6.73 -24.17
CA GLY A 59 -3.70 -7.79 -24.94
C GLY A 59 -2.18 -7.81 -24.74
N ASN A 60 -1.68 -7.16 -23.69
CA ASN A 60 -0.27 -7.16 -23.33
C ASN A 60 0.07 -8.33 -22.40
N GLU A 61 1.34 -8.74 -22.39
CA GLU A 61 1.89 -9.68 -21.40
C GLU A 61 1.74 -9.11 -19.99
N TRP A 62 1.19 -9.91 -19.07
CA TRP A 62 0.73 -9.45 -17.75
C TRP A 62 1.32 -10.26 -16.61
N GLU A 63 1.84 -11.44 -16.90
CA GLU A 63 2.42 -12.40 -15.96
C GLU A 63 3.60 -11.75 -15.19
N HIS A 64 4.44 -11.00 -15.89
CA HIS A 64 5.58 -10.26 -15.30
C HIS A 64 5.16 -9.20 -14.27
N ALA A 65 3.94 -8.68 -14.35
CA ALA A 65 3.41 -7.74 -13.36
C ALA A 65 3.12 -8.43 -12.01
N LEU A 66 2.88 -9.74 -12.02
CA LEU A 66 2.64 -10.54 -10.82
C LEU A 66 3.93 -11.13 -10.22
N GLU A 67 4.93 -11.44 -11.04
CA GLU A 67 6.22 -11.96 -10.60
C GLU A 67 6.98 -10.94 -9.72
N ASN A 68 6.76 -9.66 -9.97
CA ASN A 68 7.38 -8.55 -9.24
C ASN A 68 6.46 -8.05 -8.12
N VAL A 69 6.17 -8.88 -7.10
CA VAL A 69 5.37 -8.51 -5.91
C VAL A 69 6.09 -7.42 -5.08
N LYS A 70 6.13 -6.20 -5.62
CA LYS A 70 6.86 -5.05 -5.08
C LYS A 70 5.98 -4.15 -4.22
N GLY A 71 4.68 -4.42 -4.10
CA GLY A 71 3.74 -3.59 -3.32
C GLY A 71 4.18 -3.39 -1.86
N LEU A 72 4.55 -4.47 -1.16
CA LEU A 72 5.03 -4.35 0.22
C LEU A 72 6.39 -3.64 0.32
N ALA A 73 7.28 -3.85 -0.66
CA ALA A 73 8.56 -3.14 -0.73
C ALA A 73 8.37 -1.63 -0.98
N HIS A 74 7.42 -1.28 -1.85
CA HIS A 74 7.00 0.08 -2.10
C HIS A 74 6.46 0.74 -0.82
N LEU A 75 5.53 0.08 -0.11
CA LEU A 75 5.01 0.56 1.17
C LEU A 75 6.12 0.82 2.19
N ARG A 76 7.07 -0.12 2.35
CA ARG A 76 8.24 0.08 3.22
C ARG A 76 9.07 1.29 2.80
N SER A 77 9.24 1.52 1.50
CA SER A 77 10.00 2.67 0.99
C SER A 77 9.29 4.01 1.26
N VAL A 78 7.96 4.05 1.08
CA VAL A 78 7.14 5.24 1.33
C VAL A 78 7.20 5.59 2.80
N VAL A 79 6.97 4.62 3.69
CA VAL A 79 7.01 4.85 5.14
C VAL A 79 8.38 5.33 5.61
N LYS A 80 9.48 4.79 5.06
CA LYS A 80 10.83 5.27 5.36
C LYS A 80 11.04 6.73 4.92
N ARG A 81 10.53 7.12 3.75
CA ARG A 81 10.62 8.51 3.26
C ARG A 81 9.79 9.45 4.12
N THR A 82 8.55 9.09 4.47
CA THR A 82 7.70 9.91 5.34
C THR A 82 8.32 10.12 6.72
N LYS A 83 9.01 9.12 7.28
CA LYS A 83 9.75 9.28 8.54
C LYS A 83 10.94 10.24 8.40
N ASN A 84 11.69 10.15 7.31
CA ASN A 84 12.81 11.05 7.05
C ASN A 84 12.35 12.48 6.77
N ASP A 85 11.26 12.66 6.03
CA ASP A 85 10.71 13.98 5.72
C ASP A 85 10.11 14.64 6.98
N SER A 86 9.44 13.87 7.84
CA SER A 86 9.03 14.35 9.17
C SER A 86 10.23 14.68 10.06
N ALA A 87 11.31 13.89 10.04
CA ALA A 87 12.52 14.17 10.81
C ALA A 87 13.26 15.44 10.32
N LEU A 88 13.27 15.69 9.01
CA LEU A 88 13.82 16.91 8.43
C LEU A 88 12.93 18.14 8.71
N ALA A 89 11.61 17.99 8.83
CA ALA A 89 10.72 19.07 9.21
C ALA A 89 10.97 19.59 10.65
N PHE A 90 11.50 18.74 11.54
CA PHE A 90 11.92 19.15 12.90
C PHE A 90 13.36 19.68 12.98
N SER A 91 14.19 19.48 11.95
CA SER A 91 15.60 19.92 11.98
C SER A 91 15.84 21.36 11.52
N PHE A 92 14.81 22.08 11.09
CA PHE A 92 14.90 23.50 10.66
C PHE A 92 14.32 24.51 11.66
N SER A 93 14.01 24.08 12.89
CA SER A 93 13.65 24.98 13.98
C SER A 93 14.85 25.17 14.92
N ILE A 94 15.76 26.08 14.56
CA ILE A 94 16.74 26.70 15.47
C ILE A 94 16.49 28.21 15.45
#